data_AF-A0A534NSL1-F1
#
_entry.id   AF-A0A534NSL1-F1
#
_cell.length_a   1.000
_cell.length_b   1.000
_cell.length_c   1.000
_cell.angle_alpha   90.00
_cell.angle_beta   90.00
_cell.angle_gamma   90.00
#
_symmetry.space_group_name_H-M   'P 1'
#
loop_
_entity.id
_entity.type
_entity.pdbx_description
1 polymer ?
#
loop_
_entity_poly.entity_id
_entity_poly.type
_entity_poly.pdbx_seq_one_letter_code
_entity_poly.pdbx_strand_id
1 'polypeptide(L)'
;ILLDYLRNNRTNTSIAAFSPRAREPAPVSVPIAWDELTPRLDPAGFTVRTVPRRLARQGRDPWDGYFRSRQQLTDAALAAVREI
;
A
#
# COMPACT_ATOMS: atom_id res chain seq x y z
N ILE A 1 -14.76 8.67 4.83
CA ILE A 1 -13.31 8.35 4.66
C ILE A 1 -12.59 9.67 4.40
N LEU A 2 -11.48 9.96 5.09
CA LEU A 2 -10.62 11.09 4.76
C LEU A 2 -9.59 10.63 3.73
N LEU A 3 -9.46 11.34 2.61
CA LEU A 3 -8.35 11.17 1.67
C LEU A 3 -7.17 12.01 2.18
N ASP A 4 -6.29 11.38 2.98
CA ASP A 4 -5.16 12.06 3.63
C ASP A 4 -4.00 12.34 2.65
N TYR A 5 -4.12 13.44 1.90
CA TYR A 5 -3.07 13.91 0.97
C TYR A 5 -1.90 14.58 1.69
N LEU A 6 -2.01 14.88 3.00
CA LEU A 6 -0.97 15.57 3.76
C LEU A 6 0.32 14.75 3.85
N ARG A 7 0.25 13.43 3.66
CA ARG A 7 1.40 12.53 3.62
C ARG A 7 2.43 12.84 2.53
N ASN A 8 2.08 13.64 1.53
CA ASN A 8 2.97 14.01 0.43
C ASN A 8 3.80 15.28 0.71
N ASN A 9 3.58 15.97 1.84
CA ASN A 9 4.38 17.13 2.19
C ASN A 9 5.82 16.76 2.51
N ARG A 10 6.74 17.71 2.31
CA ARG A 10 8.14 17.57 2.72
C ARG A 10 8.20 17.19 4.21
N THR A 11 9.12 16.27 4.54
CA THR A 11 9.36 15.66 5.88
C THR A 11 8.28 14.73 6.43
N ASN A 12 7.10 14.64 5.80
CA ASN A 12 6.11 13.66 6.21
C ASN A 12 6.52 12.24 5.82
N THR A 13 6.01 11.26 6.56
CA THR A 13 6.34 9.84 6.38
C THR A 13 5.10 8.99 6.15
N SER A 14 5.32 7.90 5.41
CA SER A 14 4.40 6.78 5.26
C SER A 14 5.07 5.51 5.78
N ILE A 15 4.27 4.55 6.22
CA ILE A 15 4.79 3.27 6.70
C ILE A 15 5.44 2.50 5.54
N ALA A 16 6.63 1.92 5.77
CA ALA A 16 7.30 1.13 4.75
C ALA A 16 6.56 -0.19 4.49
N ALA A 17 6.58 -0.67 3.24
CA ALA A 17 6.11 -2.01 2.92
C ALA A 17 6.87 -3.06 3.77
N PHE A 18 6.14 -4.07 4.23
CA PHE A 18 6.58 -5.13 5.14
C PHE A 18 7.05 -4.69 6.53
N SER A 19 6.97 -3.41 6.89
CA SER A 19 7.29 -2.98 8.24
C SER A 19 6.13 -3.31 9.22
N PRO A 20 6.45 -3.74 10.47
CA PRO A 20 5.46 -4.00 11.49
C PRO A 20 4.92 -2.71 12.10
N ARG A 21 3.77 -2.81 12.76
CA ARG A 21 3.16 -1.74 13.55
C ARG A 21 3.26 -2.10 15.03
N ALA A 22 3.57 -1.11 15.86
CA ALA A 22 3.60 -1.24 17.32
C ALA A 22 2.17 -1.25 17.91
N ARG A 23 1.41 -2.29 17.60
CA ARG A 23 0.07 -2.58 18.14
C ARG A 23 -0.07 -4.09 18.25
N GLU A 24 -0.70 -4.63 19.28
CA GLU A 24 -1.04 -6.06 19.32
C GLU A 24 -2.03 -6.37 18.17
N PRO A 25 -1.86 -7.47 17.39
CA PRO A 25 -0.88 -8.57 17.47
C PRO A 25 0.35 -8.41 16.54
N ALA A 26 0.90 -7.21 16.45
CA ALA A 26 1.95 -6.76 15.54
C ALA A 26 1.58 -6.90 14.06
N PRO A 27 0.57 -6.14 13.58
CA PRO A 27 0.18 -6.18 12.18
C PRO A 27 1.28 -5.59 11.28
N VAL A 28 1.32 -6.01 10.02
CA VAL A 28 2.35 -5.67 9.03
C VAL A 28 1.71 -4.95 7.84
N SER A 29 2.38 -3.91 7.33
CA SER A 29 1.96 -3.23 6.09
C SER A 29 2.29 -4.10 4.88
N VAL A 30 1.35 -4.93 4.41
CA VAL A 30 1.59 -5.93 3.35
C VAL A 30 1.06 -5.42 2.00
N PRO A 31 1.91 -5.35 0.95
CA PRO A 31 1.44 -5.20 -0.43
C PRO A 31 0.54 -6.37 -0.85
N ILE A 32 -0.58 -6.05 -1.50
CA ILE A 32 -1.56 -7.02 -2.01
C ILE A 32 -1.82 -6.76 -3.49
N ALA A 33 -2.30 -7.78 -4.20
CA ALA A 33 -2.80 -7.62 -5.56
C ALA A 33 -4.24 -7.02 -5.56
N TRP A 34 -4.64 -6.40 -6.68
CA TRP A 34 -5.94 -5.72 -6.79
C TRP A 34 -7.14 -6.67 -6.63
N ASP A 35 -7.00 -7.91 -7.08
CA ASP A 35 -7.99 -8.99 -6.94
C ASP A 35 -8.14 -9.48 -5.49
N GLU A 36 -7.15 -9.26 -4.62
CA GLU A 36 -7.24 -9.54 -3.20
C GLU A 36 -8.03 -8.47 -2.43
N LEU A 37 -8.16 -7.25 -2.97
CA LEU A 37 -8.84 -6.13 -2.33
C LEU A 37 -10.36 -6.30 -2.42
N THR A 38 -10.90 -7.10 -1.51
CA THR A 38 -12.34 -7.39 -1.40
C THR A 38 -12.89 -6.93 -0.05
N PRO A 39 -14.23 -6.79 0.11
CA PRO A 39 -14.84 -6.48 1.41
C PRO A 39 -14.57 -7.53 2.51
N ARG A 40 -14.07 -8.71 2.15
CA ARG A 40 -13.73 -9.79 3.09
C ARG A 40 -12.27 -9.75 3.54
N LEU A 41 -11.43 -8.91 2.94
CA LEU A 41 -10.03 -8.78 3.31
C LEU A 41 -9.94 -8.18 4.71
N ASP A 42 -9.28 -8.89 5.62
CA ASP A 42 -8.96 -8.39 6.95
C ASP A 42 -7.48 -7.99 7.05
N PRO A 43 -7.16 -6.68 7.08
CA PRO A 43 -5.80 -6.21 7.24
C PRO A 43 -5.14 -6.62 8.57
N ALA A 44 -5.93 -6.85 9.62
CA ALA A 44 -5.42 -7.26 10.93
C ALA A 44 -4.87 -8.69 10.93
N GLY A 45 -5.30 -9.52 9.95
CA GLY A 45 -4.79 -10.87 9.75
C GLY A 45 -3.33 -10.94 9.26
N PHE A 46 -2.78 -9.83 8.75
CA PHE A 46 -1.37 -9.73 8.36
C PHE A 46 -0.53 -9.31 9.55
N THR A 47 0.19 -10.26 10.16
CA THR A 47 1.04 -10.04 11.33
C THR A 47 2.44 -10.54 11.09
N VAL A 48 3.37 -10.14 11.95
CA VAL A 48 4.75 -10.67 11.94
C VAL A 48 4.80 -12.20 11.99
N ARG A 49 3.77 -12.85 12.54
CA ARG A 49 3.66 -14.33 12.62
C ARG A 49 3.02 -14.96 11.38
N THR A 50 2.07 -14.29 10.72
CA THR A 50 1.33 -14.86 9.58
C THR A 50 1.96 -14.55 8.22
N VAL A 51 2.61 -13.40 8.09
CA VAL A 51 3.18 -12.92 6.81
C VAL A 51 4.25 -13.85 6.23
N PRO A 52 5.18 -14.45 7.00
CA PRO A 52 6.15 -15.39 6.42
C PRO A 52 5.51 -16.57 5.69
N ARG A 53 4.44 -17.16 6.26
CA ARG A 53 3.69 -18.26 5.63
C ARG A 53 2.96 -17.80 4.37
N ARG A 54 2.44 -16.57 4.36
CA ARG A 54 1.85 -15.97 3.16
C ARG A 54 2.88 -15.84 2.05
N LEU A 55 4.03 -15.22 2.34
CA LEU A 55 5.09 -15.00 1.36
C LEU A 55 5.61 -16.31 0.76
N ALA A 56 5.76 -17.36 1.57
CA ALA A 56 6.14 -18.68 1.09
C ALA A 56 5.13 -19.32 0.11
N ARG A 57 3.86 -18.93 0.18
CA ARG A 57 2.77 -19.40 -0.71
C ARG A 57 2.50 -18.44 -1.86
N GLN A 58 3.04 -17.23 -1.79
CA GLN A 58 2.76 -16.18 -2.73
C GLN A 58 3.58 -16.42 -4.00
N GLY A 59 2.90 -16.86 -5.07
CA GLY A 59 3.57 -17.22 -6.32
C GLY A 59 4.10 -16.01 -7.12
N ARG A 60 3.60 -14.80 -6.85
CA ARG A 60 4.00 -13.57 -7.54
C ARG A 60 4.04 -12.39 -6.57
N ASP A 61 5.02 -11.52 -6.72
CA ASP A 61 5.04 -10.23 -6.04
C ASP A 61 3.99 -9.27 -6.63
N PRO A 62 3.00 -8.80 -5.85
CA PRO A 62 2.05 -7.77 -6.28
C PRO A 62 2.71 -6.48 -6.77
N TRP A 63 3.94 -6.21 -6.34
CA TRP A 63 4.71 -5.01 -6.69
C TRP A 63 5.85 -5.28 -7.68
N ASP A 64 5.86 -6.41 -8.40
CA ASP A 64 6.92 -6.74 -9.39
C ASP A 64 7.18 -5.58 -10.40
N GLY A 65 6.15 -4.83 -10.78
CA GLY A 65 6.28 -3.68 -11.69
C GLY A 65 6.71 -2.35 -11.05
N TYR A 66 6.79 -2.26 -9.72
CA TYR A 66 6.93 -0.99 -8.99
C TYR A 66 8.17 -0.19 -9.45
N PHE A 67 9.34 -0.83 -9.45
CA PHE A 67 10.60 -0.16 -9.84
C PHE A 67 10.71 0.13 -11.33
N ARG A 68 9.86 -0.47 -12.17
CA ARG A 68 9.82 -0.23 -13.62
C ARG A 68 8.82 0.85 -14.00
N SER A 69 7.85 1.14 -13.14
CA SER A 69 6.87 2.20 -13.39
C SER A 69 7.55 3.56 -13.39
N ARG A 70 7.46 4.27 -14.52
CA ARG A 70 7.92 5.65 -14.71
C ARG A 70 6.78 6.44 -15.30
N GLN A 71 6.08 7.19 -14.47
CA GLN A 71 4.91 7.98 -14.84
C GLN A 71 5.06 9.40 -14.29
N GLN A 72 4.45 10.36 -14.97
CA GLN A 72 4.44 11.77 -14.61
C GLN A 72 3.01 12.29 -14.61
N LEU A 73 2.77 13.38 -13.88
CA LEU A 73 1.50 14.10 -13.95
C LEU A 73 1.36 14.72 -15.35
N THR A 74 0.26 14.42 -16.05
CA THR A 74 -0.03 14.97 -17.37
C THR A 74 -0.77 16.30 -17.25
N ASP A 75 -0.74 17.11 -18.32
CA ASP A 75 -1.51 18.36 -18.36
C ASP A 75 -3.01 18.10 -18.17
N ALA A 76 -3.52 17.02 -18.74
CA ALA A 76 -4.91 16.59 -18.53
C ALA A 76 -5.21 16.30 -17.04
N ALA A 77 -4.30 15.61 -16.34
CA ALA A 77 -4.46 15.34 -14.91
C ALA A 77 -4.41 16.63 -14.08
N LEU A 78 -3.55 17.59 -14.45
CA LEU A 78 -3.46 18.89 -13.78
C LEU A 78 -4.70 19.76 -14.03
N ALA A 79 -5.25 19.73 -15.25
CA ALA A 79 -6.48 20.45 -15.59
C ALA A 79 -7.66 19.96 -14.74
N ALA A 80 -7.81 18.64 -14.61
CA ALA A 80 -8.89 18.02 -13.84
C ALA A 80 -8.92 18.43 -12.35
N VAL A 81 -7.76 18.77 -11.77
CA VAL A 81 -7.68 19.20 -10.35
C VAL A 81 -7.99 20.69 -10.20
N ARG A 82 -7.82 21.51 -11.24
CA ARG A 82 -8.05 22.97 -11.20
C ARG A 82 -9.51 23.36 -11.35
N GLU A 83 -10.35 22.45 -11.84
CA GLU A 83 -11.80 22.66 -12.05
C GLU A 83 -12.65 22.30 -10.81
N ILE A 84 -11.99 21.90 -9.71
CA ILE A 84 -12.60 21.61 -8.40
C ILE A 84 -12.34 22.78 -7.46
#